data_AF-A0A8X7U6N6-F1
#
_entry.id   AF-A0A8X7U6N6-F1
#
_cell.length_a   1.000
_cell.length_b   1.000
_cell.length_c   1.000
_cell.angle_alpha   90.00
_cell.angle_beta   90.00
_cell.angle_gamma   90.00
#
_symmetry.space_group_name_H-M   'P 1'
#
loop_
_entity.id
_entity.type
_entity.pdbx_description
1 polymer ?
#
loop_
_entity_poly.entity_id
_entity_poly.type
_entity_poly.pdbx_seq_one_letter_code
_entity_poly.pdbx_strand_id
1 'polypeptide(L)'
;MFIILLVLETLMSYVSACLVSVGIKDIHSPMDCESAANWLATNSSDYQDPNWVREYTVPCPRCKLRIIENQDCSLKMKCLPPCSYDFCWRCRGEWTEHGGETGLDLYTCTHDEYEETVFGNMAEAAADRYRDCHEKWMSNESLMQKAKAKLQQLHTDVIPGLSNNQLATVQQLEFIAEAWSQIMECRRVLKWSYAYEYYLREDEVEKLAFLKLKQDNAEIPLQKLYNYAEDQLNTLLDSDGPSENFNKFRSDLTDSTSITRNHYELLVRDLEDGLSNVVPASTSQRAHNEDDASGSSCIHDD
;
A
#
# COMPACT_ATOMS: atom_id res chain seq x y z
N MET A 1 22.90 19.94 6.37
CA MET A 1 22.59 19.40 7.73
C MET A 1 21.32 19.98 8.37
N PHE A 2 21.19 21.30 8.62
CA PHE A 2 20.00 21.86 9.30
C PHE A 2 18.69 21.82 8.48
N ILE A 3 18.76 21.94 7.15
CA ILE A 3 17.55 22.00 6.30
C ILE A 3 16.93 20.62 6.07
N ILE A 4 17.74 19.56 5.98
CA ILE A 4 17.26 18.17 5.85
C ILE A 4 16.68 17.67 7.19
N LEU A 5 17.33 18.01 8.32
CA LEU A 5 16.76 17.80 9.64
C LEU A 5 15.44 18.56 9.81
N LEU A 6 15.33 19.81 9.32
CA LEU A 6 14.09 20.57 9.38
C LEU A 6 12.97 19.98 8.52
N VAL A 7 13.25 19.48 7.30
CA VAL A 7 12.22 18.83 6.46
C VAL A 7 11.77 17.49 7.06
N LEU A 8 12.70 16.73 7.65
CA LEU A 8 12.37 15.55 8.45
C LEU A 8 11.58 15.94 9.70
N GLU A 9 11.93 17.02 10.40
CA GLU A 9 11.25 17.49 11.62
C GLU A 9 9.86 18.09 11.35
N THR A 10 9.63 18.82 10.25
CA THR A 10 8.29 19.31 9.88
C THR A 10 7.40 18.19 9.37
N LEU A 11 7.92 17.21 8.62
CA LEU A 11 7.18 15.98 8.30
C LEU A 11 6.91 15.13 9.55
N MET A 12 7.87 15.04 10.47
CA MET A 12 7.70 14.38 11.77
C MET A 12 6.65 15.06 12.65
N SER A 13 6.47 16.38 12.55
CA SER A 13 5.49 17.10 13.37
C SER A 13 4.02 16.78 13.01
N TYR A 14 3.72 16.52 11.74
CA TYR A 14 2.38 16.11 11.30
C TYR A 14 2.16 14.59 11.46
N VAL A 15 3.22 13.79 11.37
CA VAL A 15 3.20 12.33 11.56
C VAL A 15 3.17 11.93 13.05
N SER A 16 3.67 12.79 13.95
CA SER A 16 3.77 12.51 15.40
C SER A 16 2.44 12.27 16.11
N ALA A 17 1.30 12.70 15.56
CA ALA A 17 0.00 12.50 16.20
C ALA A 17 -0.51 11.04 16.08
N CYS A 18 -0.24 10.35 14.97
CA CYS A 18 -0.67 8.95 14.76
C CYS A 18 0.27 7.91 15.39
N LEU A 19 1.57 8.22 15.48
CA LEU A 19 2.59 7.29 16.00
C LEU A 19 2.38 6.91 17.48
N VAL A 20 1.68 7.74 18.26
CA VAL A 20 1.54 7.57 19.72
C VAL A 20 0.27 6.79 20.11
N SER A 21 -0.79 6.81 19.30
CA SER A 21 -2.09 6.23 19.70
C SER A 21 -2.25 4.73 19.42
N VAL A 22 -1.45 4.14 18.52
CA VAL A 22 -1.62 2.73 18.08
C VAL A 22 -0.32 1.89 18.22
N GLY A 23 0.77 2.47 18.72
CA GLY A 23 2.03 1.73 18.92
C GLY A 23 2.78 1.35 17.63
N ILE A 24 2.33 1.84 16.48
CA ILE A 24 3.00 1.67 15.18
C ILE A 24 4.18 2.63 15.09
N LYS A 25 5.38 2.11 14.87
CA LYS A 25 6.62 2.92 14.76
C LYS A 25 6.93 3.38 13.33
N ASP A 26 6.32 2.76 12.34
CA ASP A 26 6.58 3.01 10.92
C ASP A 26 5.55 3.94 10.29
N ILE A 27 6.01 4.82 9.39
CA ILE A 27 5.12 5.62 8.54
C ILE A 27 4.42 4.69 7.56
N HIS A 28 3.09 4.60 7.67
CA HIS A 28 2.28 3.63 6.93
C HIS A 28 1.40 4.24 5.83
N SER A 29 1.50 5.56 5.54
CA SER A 29 0.86 6.14 4.34
C SER A 29 1.34 5.37 3.09
N PRO A 30 0.43 4.96 2.19
CA PRO A 30 -0.96 5.45 2.04
C PRO A 30 -2.04 4.67 2.81
N MET A 31 -1.66 3.70 3.65
CA MET A 31 -2.59 2.90 4.46
C MET A 31 -3.06 3.69 5.69
N ASP A 32 -4.33 3.50 6.10
CA ASP A 32 -4.84 4.06 7.35
C ASP A 32 -4.28 3.32 8.59
N CYS A 33 -4.29 3.99 9.74
CA CYS A 33 -3.71 3.45 10.98
C CYS A 33 -4.39 2.15 11.46
N GLU A 34 -5.70 2.02 11.29
CA GLU A 34 -6.46 0.87 11.78
C GLU A 34 -6.10 -0.36 10.95
N SER A 35 -6.14 -0.25 9.63
CA SER A 35 -5.73 -1.35 8.75
C SER A 35 -4.25 -1.69 8.92
N ALA A 36 -3.36 -0.70 9.10
CA ALA A 36 -1.94 -0.95 9.37
C ALA A 36 -1.70 -1.69 10.69
N ALA A 37 -2.45 -1.34 11.75
CA ALA A 37 -2.36 -2.04 13.03
C ALA A 37 -2.81 -3.50 12.91
N ASN A 38 -3.91 -3.73 12.20
CA ASN A 38 -4.42 -5.08 11.96
C ASN A 38 -3.45 -5.92 11.14
N TRP A 39 -2.85 -5.34 10.10
CA TRP A 39 -1.83 -6.02 9.31
C TRP A 39 -0.65 -6.47 10.18
N LEU A 40 -0.15 -5.59 11.06
CA LEU A 40 0.96 -5.90 11.97
C LEU A 40 0.58 -6.88 13.09
N ALA A 41 -0.68 -6.87 13.54
CA ALA A 41 -1.19 -7.79 14.55
C ALA A 41 -1.51 -9.18 13.98
N THR A 42 -1.66 -9.30 12.66
CA THR A 42 -1.98 -10.56 12.01
C THR A 42 -0.76 -11.48 12.08
N ASN A 43 -0.92 -12.66 12.70
CA ASN A 43 0.16 -13.63 12.75
C ASN A 43 0.39 -14.20 11.35
N SER A 44 1.50 -13.81 10.72
CA SER A 44 1.77 -14.19 9.35
C SER A 44 1.92 -15.69 9.12
N SER A 45 2.39 -16.46 10.12
CA SER A 45 2.53 -17.92 9.96
C SER A 45 1.19 -18.63 9.94
N ASP A 46 0.28 -18.19 10.81
CA ASP A 46 -1.00 -18.87 11.01
C ASP A 46 -1.99 -18.46 9.92
N TYR A 47 -2.00 -17.18 9.53
CA TYR A 47 -2.86 -16.67 8.47
C TYR A 47 -2.49 -17.22 7.07
N GLN A 48 -1.32 -17.84 6.93
CA GLN A 48 -0.93 -18.58 5.72
C GLN A 48 -1.53 -19.99 5.64
N ASP A 49 -2.06 -20.54 6.75
CA ASP A 49 -2.75 -21.84 6.78
C ASP A 49 -4.26 -21.65 6.51
N PRO A 50 -4.79 -22.17 5.38
CA PRO A 50 -6.22 -22.09 5.07
C PRO A 50 -7.12 -22.69 6.16
N ASN A 51 -6.66 -23.68 6.93
CA ASN A 51 -7.44 -24.27 8.02
C ASN A 51 -7.55 -23.32 9.20
N TRP A 52 -6.45 -22.66 9.57
CA TRP A 52 -6.46 -21.61 10.58
C TRP A 52 -7.36 -20.46 10.14
N VAL A 53 -7.25 -20.02 8.89
CA VAL A 53 -8.13 -18.97 8.34
C VAL A 53 -9.59 -19.39 8.41
N ARG A 54 -9.91 -20.65 8.11
CA ARG A 54 -11.30 -21.17 8.21
C ARG A 54 -11.82 -21.15 9.66
N GLU A 55 -10.99 -21.50 10.63
CA GLU A 55 -11.38 -21.70 12.03
C GLU A 55 -11.42 -20.39 12.82
N TYR A 56 -10.48 -19.47 12.59
CA TYR A 56 -10.29 -18.28 13.43
C TYR A 56 -10.69 -16.97 12.74
N THR A 57 -11.21 -17.03 11.51
CA THR A 57 -11.66 -15.83 10.79
C THR A 57 -13.09 -15.92 10.30
N VAL A 58 -13.65 -14.73 10.16
CA VAL A 58 -15.04 -14.47 9.84
C VAL A 58 -15.10 -13.62 8.58
N PRO A 59 -15.77 -14.09 7.50
CA PRO A 59 -15.95 -13.29 6.30
C PRO A 59 -17.01 -12.22 6.53
N CYS A 60 -16.68 -10.98 6.19
CA CYS A 60 -17.62 -9.87 6.17
C CYS A 60 -18.75 -10.17 5.16
N PRO A 61 -20.03 -10.07 5.55
CA PRO A 61 -21.15 -10.35 4.65
C PRO A 61 -21.18 -9.41 3.43
N ARG A 62 -20.66 -8.18 3.58
CA ARG A 62 -20.70 -7.12 2.57
C ARG A 62 -19.53 -7.15 1.59
N CYS A 63 -18.28 -7.19 2.08
CA CYS A 63 -17.08 -7.11 1.22
C CYS A 63 -16.29 -8.42 1.11
N LYS A 64 -16.74 -9.48 1.80
CA LYS A 64 -16.14 -10.83 1.85
C LYS A 64 -14.75 -10.93 2.48
N LEU A 65 -14.13 -9.79 2.84
CA LEU A 65 -12.89 -9.75 3.63
C LEU A 65 -13.04 -10.57 4.91
N ARG A 66 -12.09 -11.49 5.15
CA ARG A 66 -12.01 -12.27 6.38
C ARG A 66 -11.32 -11.48 7.48
N ILE A 67 -11.93 -11.46 8.66
CA ILE A 67 -11.51 -10.71 9.84
C ILE A 67 -11.33 -11.71 10.98
N ILE A 68 -10.27 -11.56 11.77
CA ILE A 68 -10.03 -12.42 12.93
C ILE A 68 -11.21 -12.29 13.90
N GLU A 69 -11.71 -13.43 14.39
CA GLU A 69 -12.80 -13.47 15.35
C GLU A 69 -12.45 -12.71 16.64
N ASN A 70 -13.42 -11.99 17.20
CA ASN A 70 -13.24 -11.26 18.44
C ASN A 70 -12.99 -12.23 19.61
N GLN A 71 -11.81 -12.13 20.24
CA GLN A 71 -11.45 -12.95 21.40
C GLN A 71 -12.24 -12.59 22.68
N ASP A 72 -12.94 -11.45 22.69
CA ASP A 72 -13.74 -10.98 23.83
C ASP A 72 -15.15 -11.64 23.89
N CYS A 73 -15.41 -12.62 23.02
CA CYS A 73 -16.69 -13.31 22.87
C CYS A 73 -17.89 -12.40 22.52
N SER A 74 -17.66 -11.16 22.10
CA SER A 74 -18.73 -10.27 21.64
C SER A 74 -19.37 -10.80 20.36
N LEU A 75 -20.70 -10.74 20.26
CA LEU A 75 -21.41 -11.10 19.03
C LEU A 75 -21.20 -10.06 17.91
N LYS A 76 -20.88 -8.82 18.27
CA LYS A 76 -20.66 -7.71 17.34
C LYS A 76 -19.27 -7.76 16.76
N MET A 77 -19.17 -7.86 15.45
CA MET A 77 -17.94 -7.58 14.70
C MET A 77 -18.09 -6.31 13.89
N LYS A 78 -16.96 -5.64 13.67
CA LYS A 78 -16.85 -4.51 12.75
C LYS A 78 -15.84 -4.86 11.67
N CYS A 79 -16.23 -4.69 10.42
CA CYS A 79 -15.32 -4.89 9.29
C CYS A 79 -14.26 -3.78 9.25
N LEU A 80 -13.08 -4.13 8.75
CA LEU A 80 -11.98 -3.18 8.60
C LEU A 80 -12.28 -2.13 7.52
N PRO A 81 -11.67 -0.92 7.63
CA PRO A 81 -11.70 0.07 6.56
C PRO A 81 -11.21 -0.54 5.22
N PRO A 82 -11.77 -0.09 4.08
CA PRO A 82 -12.77 0.97 3.92
C PRO A 82 -14.22 0.52 4.19
N CYS A 83 -14.47 -0.75 4.50
CA CYS A 83 -15.85 -1.27 4.59
C CYS A 83 -16.60 -0.82 5.86
N SER A 84 -15.97 -0.91 7.04
CA SER A 84 -16.53 -0.45 8.33
C SER A 84 -17.93 -0.98 8.69
N TYR A 85 -18.39 -2.08 8.08
CA TYR A 85 -19.72 -2.65 8.31
C TYR A 85 -19.79 -3.36 9.66
N ASP A 86 -20.81 -3.05 10.47
CA ASP A 86 -21.09 -3.72 11.74
C ASP A 86 -22.03 -4.92 11.53
N PHE A 87 -21.62 -6.11 11.95
CA PHE A 87 -22.38 -7.35 11.73
C PHE A 87 -22.25 -8.34 12.88
N CYS A 88 -23.20 -9.26 12.98
CA CYS A 88 -23.16 -10.35 13.96
C CYS A 88 -22.22 -11.46 13.48
N TRP A 89 -21.24 -11.88 14.27
CA TRP A 89 -20.38 -12.98 13.84
C TRP A 89 -21.15 -14.30 13.73
N ARG A 90 -22.22 -14.51 14.50
CA ARG A 90 -22.92 -15.80 14.46
C ARG A 90 -23.78 -16.00 13.21
N CYS A 91 -24.70 -15.06 12.91
CA CYS A 91 -25.60 -15.16 11.74
C CYS A 91 -25.13 -14.34 10.54
N ARG A 92 -24.06 -13.55 10.67
CA ARG A 92 -23.56 -12.64 9.61
C ARG A 92 -24.58 -11.56 9.18
N GLY A 93 -25.66 -11.35 9.94
CA GLY A 93 -26.65 -10.30 9.72
C GLY A 93 -26.20 -8.92 10.23
N GLU A 94 -26.92 -7.88 9.86
CA GLU A 94 -26.61 -6.50 10.27
C GLU A 94 -26.73 -6.33 11.78
N TRP A 95 -25.77 -5.61 12.39
CA TRP A 95 -25.81 -5.43 13.84
C TRP A 95 -26.99 -4.57 14.33
N THR A 96 -27.47 -3.64 13.51
CA THR A 96 -28.62 -2.76 13.86
C THR A 96 -29.89 -3.57 14.13
N GLU A 97 -30.07 -4.70 13.44
CA GLU A 97 -31.19 -5.62 13.63
C GLU A 97 -31.11 -6.42 14.95
N HIS A 98 -29.94 -6.44 15.59
CA HIS A 98 -29.68 -7.16 16.84
C HIS A 98 -29.93 -6.31 18.10
N GLY A 99 -30.51 -5.11 17.95
CA GLY A 99 -30.84 -4.19 19.04
C GLY A 99 -32.34 -3.96 19.22
N GLY A 100 -32.99 -4.73 20.08
CA GLY A 100 -34.26 -4.33 20.70
C GLY A 100 -34.04 -3.25 21.79
N GLU A 101 -35.07 -2.46 22.10
CA GLU A 101 -35.07 -1.26 23.00
C GLU A 101 -34.48 -1.47 24.42
N THR A 102 -34.15 -2.70 24.84
CA THR A 102 -33.68 -3.04 26.19
C THR A 102 -32.31 -3.72 26.26
N GLY A 103 -31.58 -3.85 25.15
CA GLY A 103 -30.16 -4.26 25.19
C GLY A 103 -29.87 -5.66 25.75
N LEU A 104 -30.85 -6.57 25.77
CA LEU A 104 -30.75 -7.89 26.40
C LEU A 104 -31.41 -9.05 25.62
N ASP A 105 -31.86 -8.85 24.38
CA ASP A 105 -32.49 -9.92 23.61
C ASP A 105 -31.49 -10.62 22.69
N LEU A 106 -30.76 -11.56 23.29
CA LEU A 106 -29.78 -12.45 22.66
C LEU A 106 -30.40 -13.54 21.73
N TYR A 107 -31.65 -13.39 21.25
CA TYR A 107 -32.47 -14.57 20.89
C TYR A 107 -33.20 -14.57 19.52
N THR A 108 -32.79 -13.78 18.53
CA THR A 108 -33.29 -13.98 17.14
C THR A 108 -32.18 -13.89 16.09
N CYS A 109 -31.05 -14.51 16.35
CA CYS A 109 -30.09 -14.82 15.29
C CYS A 109 -30.61 -16.08 14.58
N THR A 110 -31.48 -15.90 13.57
CA THR A 110 -31.93 -17.01 12.73
C THR A 110 -30.71 -17.53 11.99
N HIS A 111 -30.30 -18.75 12.34
CA HIS A 111 -29.18 -19.42 11.71
C HIS A 111 -29.65 -19.88 10.34
N ASP A 112 -29.47 -19.03 9.32
CA ASP A 112 -29.58 -19.51 7.95
C ASP A 112 -28.39 -20.45 7.73
N GLU A 113 -28.69 -21.70 7.34
CA GLU A 113 -27.72 -22.72 6.96
C GLU A 113 -26.93 -22.20 5.75
N TYR A 114 -25.85 -21.47 6.02
CA TYR A 114 -25.05 -20.80 5.01
C TYR A 114 -23.87 -21.72 4.61
N GLU A 115 -23.80 -22.04 3.31
CA GLU A 115 -23.07 -23.20 2.78
C GLU A 115 -21.56 -23.25 3.12
N GLU A 116 -21.16 -24.32 3.82
CA GLU A 116 -19.79 -24.61 4.27
C GLU A 116 -18.78 -24.73 3.11
N THR A 117 -19.23 -25.18 1.93
CA THR A 117 -18.40 -25.37 0.73
C THR A 117 -17.94 -24.05 0.10
N VAL A 118 -18.81 -23.04 0.02
CA VAL A 118 -18.48 -21.70 -0.49
C VAL A 118 -17.44 -21.05 0.40
N PHE A 119 -17.58 -21.18 1.73
CA PHE A 119 -16.63 -20.62 2.67
C PHE A 119 -15.30 -21.33 2.75
N GLY A 120 -15.28 -22.65 2.52
CA GLY A 120 -14.04 -23.43 2.44
C GLY A 120 -13.11 -22.85 1.37
N ASN A 121 -13.64 -22.60 0.17
CA ASN A 121 -12.89 -22.00 -0.93
C ASN A 121 -12.50 -20.53 -0.64
N MET A 122 -13.35 -19.78 0.07
CA MET A 122 -13.03 -18.40 0.49
C MET A 122 -11.88 -18.34 1.51
N ALA A 123 -11.69 -19.37 2.34
CA ALA A 123 -10.58 -19.41 3.29
C ALA A 123 -9.25 -19.64 2.58
N GLU A 124 -9.22 -20.56 1.60
CA GLU A 124 -8.04 -20.81 0.77
C GLU A 124 -7.66 -19.57 -0.05
N ALA A 125 -8.63 -18.96 -0.75
CA ALA A 125 -8.40 -17.74 -1.51
C ALA A 125 -7.88 -16.58 -0.64
N ALA A 126 -8.40 -16.43 0.58
CA ALA A 126 -7.95 -15.39 1.51
C ALA A 126 -6.54 -15.64 2.06
N ALA A 127 -6.21 -16.90 2.37
CA ALA A 127 -4.87 -17.29 2.82
C ALA A 127 -3.84 -17.08 1.70
N ASP A 128 -4.18 -17.46 0.47
CA ASP A 128 -3.35 -17.26 -0.72
C ASP A 128 -3.09 -15.77 -0.98
N ARG A 129 -4.16 -14.98 -0.99
CA ARG A 129 -4.06 -13.53 -1.16
C ARG A 129 -3.20 -12.89 -0.07
N TYR A 130 -3.38 -13.29 1.18
CA TYR A 130 -2.57 -12.79 2.30
C TYR A 130 -1.11 -13.15 2.12
N ARG A 131 -0.80 -14.42 1.78
CA ARG A 131 0.56 -14.90 1.56
C ARG A 131 1.26 -14.09 0.48
N ASP A 132 0.63 -13.91 -0.68
CA ASP A 132 1.21 -13.13 -1.78
C ASP A 132 1.51 -11.68 -1.39
N CYS A 133 0.56 -11.01 -0.71
CA CYS A 133 0.75 -9.65 -0.23
C CYS A 133 1.85 -9.56 0.86
N HIS A 134 1.87 -10.53 1.77
CA HIS A 134 2.82 -10.61 2.88
C HIS A 134 4.25 -10.86 2.40
N GLU A 135 4.46 -11.73 1.41
CA GLU A 135 5.77 -11.97 0.80
C GLU A 135 6.35 -10.69 0.19
N LYS A 136 5.54 -9.95 -0.57
CA LYS A 136 5.96 -8.68 -1.18
C LYS A 136 6.19 -7.58 -0.13
N TRP A 137 5.38 -7.54 0.92
CA TRP A 137 5.55 -6.64 2.06
C TRP A 137 6.88 -6.89 2.77
N MET A 138 7.17 -8.15 3.11
CA MET A 138 8.43 -8.56 3.77
C MET A 138 9.66 -8.30 2.90
N SER A 139 9.54 -8.56 1.59
CA SER A 139 10.62 -8.26 0.63
C SER A 139 10.94 -6.77 0.60
N ASN A 140 9.92 -5.91 0.52
CA ASN A 140 10.13 -4.45 0.52
C ASN A 140 10.62 -3.93 1.87
N GLU A 141 10.20 -4.51 3.00
CA GLU A 141 10.77 -4.21 4.32
C GLU A 141 12.27 -4.50 4.35
N SER A 142 12.69 -5.68 3.91
CA SER A 142 14.10 -6.06 3.85
C SER A 142 14.92 -5.11 2.96
N LEU A 143 14.39 -4.75 1.78
CA LEU A 143 15.04 -3.82 0.87
C LEU A 143 15.09 -2.38 1.44
N MET A 144 14.06 -1.94 2.14
CA MET A 144 14.04 -0.66 2.85
C MET A 144 15.13 -0.61 3.93
N GLN A 145 15.27 -1.67 4.75
CA GLN A 145 16.32 -1.73 5.78
C GLN A 145 17.72 -1.73 5.17
N LYS A 146 17.93 -2.41 4.03
CA LYS A 146 19.19 -2.35 3.28
C LYS A 146 19.51 -0.94 2.77
N ALA A 147 18.52 -0.25 2.19
CA ALA A 147 18.68 1.13 1.74
C ALA A 147 19.00 2.07 2.91
N LYS A 148 18.35 1.89 4.07
CA LYS A 148 18.62 2.64 5.30
C LYS A 148 20.05 2.43 5.80
N ALA A 149 20.53 1.18 5.84
CA ALA A 149 21.90 0.87 6.22
C ALA A 149 22.91 1.49 5.24
N LYS A 150 22.63 1.44 3.93
CA LYS A 150 23.46 2.10 2.91
C LYS A 150 23.50 3.62 3.11
N LEU A 151 22.36 4.26 3.37
CA LEU A 151 22.29 5.70 3.65
C LEU A 151 23.13 6.09 4.87
N GLN A 152 23.10 5.30 5.94
CA GLN A 152 23.97 5.50 7.11
C GLN A 152 25.46 5.36 6.75
N GLN A 153 25.81 4.34 5.95
CA GLN A 153 27.18 4.13 5.47
C GLN A 153 27.64 5.30 4.58
N LEU A 154 26.76 5.83 3.73
CA LEU A 154 27.07 6.95 2.85
C LEU A 154 27.50 8.18 3.65
N HIS A 155 26.77 8.51 4.71
CA HIS A 155 27.09 9.65 5.56
C HIS A 155 28.35 9.46 6.40
N THR A 156 28.62 8.23 6.84
CA THR A 156 29.73 7.95 7.75
C THR A 156 31.06 7.82 7.01
N ASP A 157 31.07 7.10 5.89
CA ASP A 157 32.32 6.65 5.25
C ASP A 157 32.45 7.14 3.80
N VAL A 158 31.39 6.94 2.99
CA VAL A 158 31.50 7.04 1.53
C VAL A 158 31.59 8.48 1.05
N ILE A 159 30.70 9.37 1.52
CA ILE A 159 30.69 10.78 1.13
C ILE A 159 31.96 11.50 1.57
N PRO A 160 32.45 11.35 2.83
CA PRO A 160 33.75 11.90 3.22
C PRO A 160 34.91 11.40 2.35
N GLY A 161 34.94 10.10 2.01
CA GLY A 161 35.95 9.53 1.12
C GLY A 161 35.91 10.12 -0.30
N LEU A 162 34.71 10.18 -0.90
CA LEU A 162 34.48 10.77 -2.22
C LEU A 162 34.82 12.26 -2.27
N SER A 163 34.59 13.00 -1.18
CA SER A 163 34.91 14.42 -1.11
C SER A 163 36.41 14.67 -1.35
N ASN A 164 37.27 13.83 -0.76
CA ASN A 164 38.71 13.91 -0.95
C ASN A 164 39.13 13.49 -2.37
N ASN A 165 38.48 12.47 -2.94
CA ASN A 165 38.85 11.91 -4.25
C ASN A 165 38.39 12.81 -5.42
N GLN A 166 37.13 13.26 -5.38
CA GLN A 166 36.51 14.05 -6.45
C GLN A 166 36.76 15.57 -6.32
N LEU A 167 37.46 16.01 -5.27
CA LEU A 167 37.67 17.42 -4.93
C LEU A 167 36.35 18.21 -4.81
N ALA A 168 35.28 17.52 -4.44
CA ALA A 168 33.96 18.08 -4.22
C ALA A 168 33.71 18.26 -2.73
N THR A 169 32.93 19.27 -2.34
CA THR A 169 32.50 19.44 -0.95
C THR A 169 31.46 18.39 -0.56
N VAL A 170 31.35 18.06 0.73
CA VAL A 170 30.30 17.16 1.26
C VAL A 170 28.90 17.60 0.81
N GLN A 171 28.61 18.90 0.79
CA GLN A 171 27.32 19.43 0.29
C GLN A 171 27.09 19.14 -1.19
N GLN A 172 28.13 19.20 -2.03
CA GLN A 172 28.01 18.86 -3.45
C GLN A 172 27.76 17.37 -3.69
N LEU A 173 27.95 16.52 -2.68
CA LEU A 173 27.72 15.06 -2.72
C LEU A 173 26.41 14.63 -2.04
N GLU A 174 25.67 15.54 -1.40
CA GLU A 174 24.40 15.23 -0.72
C GLU A 174 23.34 14.63 -1.68
N PHE A 175 23.44 14.88 -3.00
CA PHE A 175 22.54 14.27 -3.99
C PHE A 175 22.59 12.73 -4.00
N ILE A 176 23.71 12.12 -3.61
CA ILE A 176 23.84 10.67 -3.50
C ILE A 176 23.00 10.16 -2.32
N ALA A 177 23.11 10.84 -1.16
CA ALA A 177 22.30 10.51 0.01
C ALA A 177 20.80 10.73 -0.27
N GLU A 178 20.45 11.80 -0.99
CA GLU A 178 19.06 12.09 -1.38
C GLU A 178 18.47 10.96 -2.25
N ALA A 179 19.24 10.44 -3.22
CA ALA A 179 18.80 9.31 -4.04
C ALA A 179 18.52 8.05 -3.21
N TRP A 180 19.40 7.72 -2.25
CA TRP A 180 19.21 6.56 -1.36
C TRP A 180 18.07 6.77 -0.36
N SER A 181 17.86 7.99 0.12
CA SER A 181 16.68 8.35 0.91
C SER A 181 15.41 8.14 0.08
N GLN A 182 15.40 8.57 -1.18
CA GLN A 182 14.26 8.35 -2.08
C GLN A 182 14.00 6.86 -2.33
N ILE A 183 15.05 6.05 -2.55
CA ILE A 183 14.92 4.58 -2.68
C ILE A 183 14.28 3.97 -1.43
N MET A 184 14.72 4.38 -0.23
CA MET A 184 14.15 3.92 1.03
C MET A 184 12.66 4.26 1.13
N GLU A 185 12.27 5.51 0.83
CA GLU A 185 10.87 5.94 0.84
C GLU A 185 10.01 5.20 -0.19
N CYS A 186 10.54 4.96 -1.39
CA CYS A 186 9.84 4.17 -2.41
C CYS A 186 9.57 2.74 -1.93
N ARG A 187 10.55 2.08 -1.28
CA ARG A 187 10.36 0.75 -0.69
C ARG A 187 9.32 0.75 0.42
N ARG A 188 9.29 1.80 1.25
CA ARG A 188 8.26 2.00 2.28
C ARG A 188 6.86 2.11 1.66
N VAL A 189 6.70 2.91 0.60
CA VAL A 189 5.40 3.05 -0.10
C VAL A 189 4.96 1.73 -0.73
N LEU A 190 5.85 1.00 -1.41
CA LEU A 190 5.53 -0.32 -1.97
C LEU A 190 5.15 -1.33 -0.89
N LYS A 191 5.90 -1.39 0.21
CA LYS A 191 5.57 -2.22 1.38
C LYS A 191 4.11 -1.99 1.78
N TRP A 192 3.72 -0.74 2.03
CA TRP A 192 2.36 -0.44 2.48
C TRP A 192 1.29 -0.52 1.37
N SER A 193 1.65 -0.38 0.09
CA SER A 193 0.70 -0.59 -1.00
C SER A 193 0.31 -2.07 -1.16
N TYR A 194 1.21 -3.01 -0.87
CA TYR A 194 0.87 -4.44 -0.85
C TYR A 194 -0.01 -4.83 0.33
N ALA A 195 0.19 -4.20 1.50
CA ALA A 195 -0.76 -4.36 2.60
C ALA A 195 -2.14 -3.75 2.25
N TYR A 196 -2.16 -2.56 1.63
CA TYR A 196 -3.39 -1.94 1.12
C TYR A 196 -4.12 -2.84 0.11
N GLU A 197 -3.39 -3.49 -0.80
CA GLU A 197 -3.94 -4.44 -1.77
C GLU A 197 -4.77 -5.53 -1.10
N TYR A 198 -4.35 -6.05 0.06
CA TYR A 198 -5.07 -7.09 0.79
C TYR A 198 -6.45 -6.64 1.29
N TYR A 199 -6.56 -5.39 1.77
CA TYR A 199 -7.79 -4.84 2.34
C TYR A 199 -8.76 -4.28 1.29
N LEU A 200 -8.33 -4.19 0.02
CA LEU A 200 -9.21 -3.82 -1.08
C LEU A 200 -10.34 -4.86 -1.23
N ARG A 201 -11.56 -4.44 -1.53
CA ARG A 201 -12.69 -5.38 -1.58
C ARG A 201 -12.61 -6.26 -2.82
N GLU A 202 -13.02 -7.52 -2.71
CA GLU A 202 -12.93 -8.49 -3.81
C GLU A 202 -13.84 -8.14 -5.00
N ASP A 203 -14.93 -7.40 -4.75
CA ASP A 203 -15.83 -6.90 -5.79
C ASP A 203 -15.27 -5.68 -6.54
N GLU A 204 -14.16 -5.09 -6.09
CA GLU A 204 -13.51 -3.93 -6.71
C GLU A 204 -12.42 -4.35 -7.72
N VAL A 205 -12.80 -5.20 -8.67
CA VAL A 205 -11.88 -5.85 -9.63
C VAL A 205 -11.09 -4.81 -10.43
N GLU A 206 -11.71 -3.73 -10.90
CA GLU A 206 -11.03 -2.69 -11.67
C GLU A 206 -10.03 -1.91 -10.83
N LYS A 207 -10.34 -1.63 -9.55
CA LYS A 207 -9.40 -0.97 -8.65
C LYS A 207 -8.21 -1.87 -8.34
N LEU A 208 -8.44 -3.17 -8.16
CA LEU A 208 -7.37 -4.14 -7.93
C LEU A 208 -6.44 -4.23 -9.15
N ALA A 209 -7.01 -4.30 -10.36
CA ALA A 209 -6.23 -4.31 -11.59
C ALA A 209 -5.42 -3.00 -11.77
N PHE A 210 -6.03 -1.86 -11.49
CA PHE A 210 -5.36 -0.57 -11.55
C PHE A 210 -4.23 -0.44 -10.53
N LEU A 211 -4.43 -0.90 -9.29
CA LEU A 211 -3.40 -0.92 -8.24
C LEU A 211 -2.21 -1.77 -8.66
N LYS A 212 -2.44 -3.00 -9.14
CA LYS A 212 -1.37 -3.90 -9.62
C LYS A 212 -0.56 -3.26 -10.72
N LEU A 213 -1.22 -2.68 -11.72
CA LEU A 213 -0.56 -1.94 -12.80
C LEU A 213 0.29 -0.77 -12.26
N LYS A 214 -0.21 -0.04 -11.27
CA LYS A 214 0.51 1.08 -10.66
C LYS A 214 1.72 0.62 -9.84
N GLN A 215 1.61 -0.48 -9.10
CA GLN A 215 2.73 -1.10 -8.38
C GLN A 215 3.82 -1.55 -9.36
N ASP A 216 3.45 -2.30 -10.41
CA ASP A 216 4.39 -2.77 -11.44
C ASP A 216 5.11 -1.59 -12.12
N ASN A 217 4.36 -0.55 -12.49
CA ASN A 217 4.92 0.66 -13.09
C ASN A 217 5.82 1.45 -12.13
N ALA A 218 5.60 1.38 -10.83
CA ALA A 218 6.43 2.03 -9.81
C ALA A 218 7.73 1.27 -9.53
N GLU A 219 7.77 -0.04 -9.73
CA GLU A 219 8.99 -0.85 -9.58
C GLU A 219 10.04 -0.54 -10.65
N ILE A 220 9.61 -0.26 -11.89
CA ILE A 220 10.53 0.03 -13.01
C ILE A 220 11.46 1.23 -12.75
N PRO A 221 10.97 2.46 -12.46
CA PRO A 221 11.84 3.61 -12.19
C PRO A 221 12.63 3.43 -10.89
N LEU A 222 12.07 2.76 -9.88
CA LEU A 222 12.79 2.45 -8.64
C LEU A 222 14.00 1.55 -8.90
N GLN A 223 13.83 0.48 -9.68
CA GLN A 223 14.93 -0.44 -10.00
C GLN A 223 16.02 0.27 -10.82
N LYS A 224 15.62 1.13 -11.77
CA LYS A 224 16.57 1.96 -12.53
C LYS A 224 17.35 2.90 -11.63
N LEU A 225 16.68 3.60 -10.72
CA LEU A 225 17.32 4.50 -9.75
C LEU A 225 18.29 3.73 -8.85
N TYR A 226 17.87 2.58 -8.33
CA TYR A 226 18.71 1.72 -7.49
C TYR A 226 19.98 1.28 -8.22
N ASN A 227 19.85 0.67 -9.40
CA ASN A 227 21.01 0.20 -10.18
C ASN A 227 21.94 1.35 -10.52
N TYR A 228 21.39 2.48 -10.98
CA TYR A 228 22.19 3.66 -11.33
C TYR A 228 22.94 4.22 -10.12
N ALA A 229 22.27 4.33 -8.96
CA ALA A 229 22.87 4.82 -7.73
C ALA A 229 23.94 3.87 -7.16
N GLU A 230 23.82 2.57 -7.38
CA GLU A 230 24.81 1.58 -6.94
C GLU A 230 26.00 1.48 -7.91
N ASP A 231 25.75 1.22 -9.20
CA ASP A 231 26.77 0.94 -10.20
C ASP A 231 27.67 2.15 -10.48
N GLN A 232 27.07 3.33 -10.65
CA GLN A 232 27.83 4.55 -10.94
C GLN A 232 28.60 5.04 -9.71
N LEU A 233 28.04 4.85 -8.51
CA LEU A 233 28.74 5.15 -7.27
C LEU A 233 29.99 4.27 -7.13
N ASN A 234 29.87 2.96 -7.35
CA ASN A 234 31.01 2.05 -7.31
C ASN A 234 32.07 2.45 -8.35
N THR A 235 31.66 2.81 -9.57
CA THR A 235 32.57 3.31 -10.61
C THR A 235 33.37 4.54 -10.16
N LEU A 236 32.74 5.46 -9.41
CA LEU A 236 33.42 6.65 -8.86
C LEU A 236 34.32 6.34 -7.66
N LEU A 237 34.02 5.28 -6.90
CA LEU A 237 34.86 4.83 -5.80
C LEU A 237 36.13 4.14 -6.31
N ASP A 238 36.05 3.44 -7.43
CA ASP A 238 37.16 2.73 -8.05
C ASP A 238 38.10 3.63 -8.86
N SER A 239 37.73 4.89 -9.12
CA SER A 239 38.55 5.81 -9.91
C SER A 239 39.67 6.46 -9.09
N ASP A 240 40.89 6.45 -9.62
CA ASP A 240 42.05 7.18 -9.08
C ASP A 240 41.98 8.68 -9.45
N GLY A 241 41.18 9.44 -8.72
CA GLY A 241 41.05 10.89 -8.85
C GLY A 241 39.69 11.38 -9.38
N PRO A 242 39.58 12.69 -9.67
CA PRO A 242 38.35 13.28 -10.18
C PRO A 242 37.93 12.69 -11.52
N SER A 243 36.71 12.17 -11.59
CA SER A 243 36.14 11.59 -12.79
C SER A 243 35.59 12.68 -13.72
N GLU A 244 35.91 12.62 -15.00
CA GLU A 244 35.31 13.50 -16.03
C GLU A 244 33.79 13.31 -16.12
N ASN A 245 33.29 12.14 -15.72
CA ASN A 245 31.86 11.81 -15.74
C ASN A 245 31.12 12.26 -14.47
N PHE A 246 31.78 12.86 -13.48
CA PHE A 246 31.17 13.22 -12.20
C PHE A 246 29.96 14.15 -12.36
N ASN A 247 30.08 15.20 -13.19
CA ASN A 247 28.98 16.14 -13.41
C ASN A 247 27.79 15.48 -14.11
N LYS A 248 28.07 14.55 -15.04
CA LYS A 248 27.03 13.77 -15.71
C LYS A 248 26.32 12.86 -14.72
N PHE A 249 27.06 12.11 -13.92
CA PHE A 249 26.51 11.28 -12.85
C PHE A 249 25.61 12.09 -11.91
N ARG A 250 26.06 13.27 -11.49
CA ARG A 250 25.28 14.16 -10.63
C ARG A 250 23.96 14.57 -11.27
N SER A 251 23.98 15.00 -12.54
CA SER A 251 22.77 15.39 -13.26
C SER A 251 21.81 14.19 -13.39
N ASP A 252 22.29 13.10 -13.96
CA ASP A 252 21.51 11.91 -14.27
C ASP A 252 20.90 11.26 -13.00
N LEU A 253 21.65 11.21 -11.89
CA LEU A 253 21.15 10.67 -10.62
C LEU A 253 20.07 11.58 -10.03
N THR A 254 20.26 12.90 -10.10
CA THR A 254 19.29 13.88 -9.60
C THR A 254 17.99 13.80 -10.42
N ASP A 255 18.10 13.73 -11.74
CA ASP A 255 16.97 13.61 -12.65
C ASP A 255 16.21 12.30 -12.43
N SER A 256 16.93 11.18 -12.32
CA SER A 256 16.34 9.88 -12.01
C SER A 256 15.64 9.86 -10.66
N THR A 257 16.23 10.51 -9.65
CA THR A 257 15.62 10.64 -8.32
C THR A 257 14.32 11.42 -8.39
N SER A 258 14.31 12.55 -9.11
CA SER A 258 13.11 13.38 -9.32
C SER A 258 12.00 12.64 -10.06
N ILE A 259 12.34 11.95 -11.16
CA ILE A 259 11.38 11.15 -11.94
C ILE A 259 10.76 10.08 -11.06
N THR A 260 11.56 9.32 -10.30
CA THR A 260 11.06 8.28 -9.41
C THR A 260 10.18 8.87 -8.31
N ARG A 261 10.57 10.00 -7.69
CA ARG A 261 9.76 10.68 -6.68
C ARG A 261 8.37 11.02 -7.22
N ASN A 262 8.28 11.62 -8.40
CA ASN A 262 7.01 11.99 -9.01
C ASN A 262 6.08 10.78 -9.24
N HIS A 263 6.62 9.63 -9.65
CA HIS A 263 5.81 8.41 -9.81
C HIS A 263 5.22 7.94 -8.48
N TYR A 264 5.99 8.02 -7.40
CA TYR A 264 5.57 7.58 -6.07
C TYR A 264 4.60 8.56 -5.41
N GLU A 265 4.76 9.86 -5.61
CA GLU A 265 3.79 10.87 -5.15
C GLU A 265 2.42 10.65 -5.82
N LEU A 266 2.40 10.30 -7.11
CA LEU A 266 1.17 9.95 -7.82
C LEU A 266 0.55 8.65 -7.28
N LEU A 267 1.36 7.61 -7.03
CA LEU A 267 0.90 6.35 -6.43
C LEU A 267 0.27 6.57 -5.05
N VAL A 268 0.94 7.33 -4.17
CA VAL A 268 0.43 7.65 -2.84
C VAL A 268 -0.89 8.41 -2.95
N ARG A 269 -0.96 9.44 -3.81
CA ARG A 269 -2.19 10.21 -4.03
C ARG A 269 -3.35 9.33 -4.52
N ASP A 270 -3.11 8.47 -5.50
CA ASP A 270 -4.13 7.56 -6.03
C ASP A 270 -4.65 6.60 -4.95
N LEU A 271 -3.77 6.13 -4.05
CA LEU A 271 -4.12 5.24 -2.94
C LEU A 271 -4.86 5.96 -1.80
N GLU A 272 -4.40 7.15 -1.41
CA GLU A 272 -5.04 7.98 -0.37
C GLU A 272 -6.43 8.46 -0.80
N ASP A 273 -6.67 8.62 -2.10
CA ASP A 273 -7.99 8.92 -2.68
C ASP A 273 -8.84 7.67 -2.96
N GLY A 274 -8.43 6.49 -2.44
CA GLY A 274 -9.21 5.26 -2.53
C GLY A 274 -9.39 4.73 -3.96
N LEU A 275 -8.47 5.08 -4.86
CA LEU A 275 -8.47 4.74 -6.29
C LEU A 275 -9.73 5.24 -7.00
N SER A 276 -10.21 6.44 -6.66
CA SER A 276 -11.42 7.06 -7.21
C SER A 276 -11.38 7.25 -8.74
N ASN A 277 -10.18 7.38 -9.30
CA ASN A 277 -9.93 7.62 -10.73
C ASN A 277 -10.32 6.43 -11.64
N VAL A 278 -10.66 5.28 -11.05
CA VAL A 278 -11.09 4.09 -11.76
C VAL A 278 -12.59 4.17 -12.04
N VAL A 279 -12.97 4.40 -13.30
CA VAL A 279 -14.38 4.37 -13.72
C VAL A 279 -14.85 2.92 -13.84
N PRO A 280 -15.94 2.52 -13.15
CA PRO A 280 -16.51 1.18 -13.31
C PRO A 280 -16.95 0.95 -14.75
N ALA A 281 -16.68 -0.23 -15.31
CA ALA A 281 -17.00 -0.57 -16.70
C ALA A 281 -18.51 -0.41 -17.03
N SER A 282 -19.38 -0.53 -16.02
CA SER A 282 -20.84 -0.35 -16.13
C SER A 282 -21.28 1.09 -16.46
N THR A 283 -20.44 2.09 -16.19
CA THR A 283 -20.74 3.50 -16.48
C THR A 283 -20.46 3.86 -17.94
N SER A 284 -19.53 3.17 -18.59
CA SER A 284 -19.12 3.44 -19.97
C SER A 284 -20.15 2.95 -21.01
N GLN A 285 -21.00 1.98 -20.65
CA GLN A 285 -22.04 1.46 -21.56
C GLN A 285 -23.31 2.32 -21.57
N ARG A 286 -23.55 3.17 -20.57
CA ARG A 286 -24.71 4.05 -20.53
C ARG A 286 -24.56 5.26 -21.44
N ALA A 287 -23.34 5.75 -21.65
CA ALA A 287 -23.05 6.90 -22.51
C ALA A 287 -23.14 6.59 -24.01
N HIS A 288 -23.14 5.32 -24.43
CA HIS A 288 -23.24 4.93 -25.84
C HIS A 288 -24.66 4.59 -26.32
N ASN A 289 -25.64 4.51 -25.42
CA ASN A 289 -27.01 4.11 -25.78
C ASN A 289 -28.02 5.28 -25.81
N GLU A 290 -27.60 6.52 -25.50
CA GLU A 290 -28.48 7.69 -25.52
C GLU A 290 -28.46 8.48 -26.84
N ASP A 291 -27.54 8.19 -27.77
CA ASP A 291 -27.40 8.93 -29.04
C ASP A 291 -28.19 8.33 -30.23
N ASP A 292 -28.81 7.14 -30.10
CA ASP A 292 -29.49 6.46 -31.22
C ASP A 292 -31.03 6.57 -31.21
N ALA A 293 -31.62 7.36 -30.32
CA ALA A 293 -33.07 7.53 -30.22
C ALA A 293 -33.54 8.93 -30.68
N SER A 294 -33.19 9.34 -31.90
CA SER A 294 -33.77 10.54 -32.52
C SER A 294 -33.71 10.49 -34.05
N GLY A 295 -34.79 10.03 -34.70
CA GLY A 295 -35.08 10.45 -36.07
C GLY A 295 -35.63 9.39 -37.02
N SER A 296 -36.96 9.20 -37.03
CA SER A 296 -37.72 9.13 -38.28
C SER A 296 -39.23 9.07 -38.00
N SER A 297 -39.85 10.25 -38.01
CA SER A 297 -41.24 10.43 -38.36
C SER A 297 -41.26 11.31 -39.60
N CYS A 298 -41.88 10.81 -40.68
CA CYS A 298 -42.51 11.48 -41.82
C CYS A 298 -42.54 10.48 -42.99
N ILE A 299 -43.53 10.33 -43.88
CA ILE A 299 -44.88 10.84 -44.14
C ILE A 299 -45.48 9.88 -45.22
N HIS A 300 -46.80 9.79 -45.29
CA HIS A 300 -47.63 9.04 -46.26
C HIS A 300 -47.57 9.53 -47.73
N ASP A 301 -48.31 8.82 -48.58
CA ASP A 301 -48.78 9.09 -49.96
C ASP A 301 -47.94 8.41 -51.06
N ASP A 302 -48.45 7.57 -51.98
CA ASP A 302 -49.79 7.21 -52.48
C ASP A 302 -49.92 5.68 -52.67
#